data_AF-A0A2V9LFC9-F1
#
_entry.id   AF-A0A2V9LFC9-F1
#
_cell.length_a   1.000
_cell.length_b   1.000
_cell.length_c   1.000
_cell.angle_alpha   90.00
_cell.angle_beta   90.00
_cell.angle_gamma   90.00
#
_symmetry.space_group_name_H-M   'P 1'
#
loop_
_entity.id
_entity.type
_entity.pdbx_description
1 polymer ?
#
loop_
_entity_poly.entity_id
_entity_poly.type
_entity_poly.pdbx_seq_one_letter_code
_entity_poly.pdbx_strand_id
1 'polypeptide(L)'
;MSSAYLQCIEESCLWRPRPKNEGAACERCGGLLEVRYDFDPFDLEELRRTWHQRRLSGEPIDRSGVWRFRELIPFVEPGDRIISLSEGSTPIVGTRRAGWWAGPLHLTIKHQGNNPTGSFKDLGMTACITRAAARGVMRVACASTGNTSSSMAAYAARAGLKALVFVPYRQISAAKLAQALDFGALVVEVGDTFDQAFKLLREIAPEMGLYLVNSINPFRIEGQKTIVVE
;
A
#
# COMPACT_ATOMS: atom_id res chain seq x y z
N MET A 1 5.60 2.35 24.08
CA MET A 1 6.05 2.20 22.68
C MET A 1 4.82 2.32 21.82
N SER A 2 4.80 3.31 20.93
CA SER A 2 3.71 3.46 19.97
C SER A 2 3.41 2.14 19.27
N SER A 3 2.14 1.75 19.21
CA SER A 3 1.71 0.48 18.62
C SER A 3 0.49 0.68 17.72
N ALA A 4 0.30 -0.26 16.80
CA ALA A 4 -0.87 -0.29 15.93
C ALA A 4 -1.65 -1.61 16.08
N TYR A 5 -2.96 -1.51 15.96
CA TYR A 5 -3.88 -2.65 15.95
C TYR A 5 -4.97 -2.46 14.90
N LEU A 6 -5.56 -3.57 14.44
CA LEU A 6 -6.73 -3.51 13.57
C LEU A 6 -8.00 -3.33 14.40
N GLN A 7 -8.94 -2.55 13.88
CA GLN A 7 -10.27 -2.37 14.46
C GLN A 7 -11.32 -2.30 13.36
N CYS A 8 -12.51 -2.84 13.62
CA CYS A 8 -13.67 -2.67 12.75
C CYS A 8 -14.11 -1.20 12.72
N ILE A 9 -14.30 -0.65 11.52
CA ILE A 9 -14.71 0.75 11.30
C ILE A 9 -16.15 1.03 11.78
N GLU A 10 -17.02 0.01 11.78
CA GLU A 10 -18.40 0.13 12.23
C GLU A 10 -18.46 0.46 13.73
N GLU A 11 -19.02 1.64 14.07
CA GLU A 11 -19.15 2.13 15.45
C GLU A 11 -19.95 1.19 16.36
N SER A 12 -20.91 0.46 15.78
CA SER A 12 -21.70 -0.54 16.49
C SER A 12 -20.93 -1.82 16.83
N CYS A 13 -19.78 -2.05 16.18
CA CYS A 13 -19.00 -3.27 16.33
C CYS A 13 -17.68 -3.05 17.07
N LEU A 14 -16.84 -2.14 16.56
CA LEU A 14 -15.51 -1.78 17.09
C LEU A 14 -14.60 -2.97 17.45
N TRP A 15 -14.88 -4.15 16.87
CA TRP A 15 -14.20 -5.38 17.19
C TRP A 15 -12.73 -5.33 16.78
N ARG A 16 -11.87 -5.89 17.63
CA ARG A 16 -10.42 -5.98 17.41
C ARG A 16 -10.05 -7.44 17.15
N PRO A 17 -9.60 -7.80 15.93
CA PRO A 17 -9.10 -9.13 15.66
C PRO A 17 -7.82 -9.42 16.45
N ARG A 18 -7.52 -10.71 16.63
CA ARG A 18 -6.20 -11.11 17.15
C ARG A 18 -5.11 -10.74 16.13
N PRO A 19 -3.86 -10.46 16.56
CA PRO A 19 -2.79 -10.06 15.66
C PRO A 19 -2.54 -11.00 14.48
N LYS A 20 -2.88 -12.30 14.58
CA LYS A 20 -2.73 -13.28 13.49
C LYS A 20 -3.80 -13.17 12.40
N ASN A 21 -4.93 -12.52 12.67
CA ASN A 21 -6.06 -12.40 11.73
C ASN A 21 -6.07 -10.99 11.11
N GLU A 22 -5.33 -10.84 10.01
CA GLU A 22 -5.15 -9.54 9.32
C GLU A 22 -5.93 -9.48 8.00
N GLY A 23 -7.15 -10.02 8.01
CA GLY A 23 -8.07 -9.84 6.89
C GLY A 23 -8.43 -8.37 6.68
N ALA A 24 -9.01 -8.06 5.53
CA ALA A 24 -9.57 -6.73 5.26
C ALA A 24 -10.99 -6.55 5.84
N ALA A 25 -11.66 -7.65 6.18
CA ALA A 25 -13.05 -7.68 6.63
C ALA A 25 -13.16 -8.19 8.08
N CYS A 26 -14.07 -7.58 8.84
CA CYS A 26 -14.43 -7.94 10.19
C CYS A 26 -15.17 -9.28 10.22
N GLU A 27 -14.71 -10.22 11.04
CA GLU A 27 -15.32 -11.54 11.18
C GLU A 27 -16.70 -11.51 11.86
N ARG A 28 -17.06 -10.40 12.54
CA ARG A 28 -18.32 -10.28 13.29
C ARG A 28 -19.46 -9.67 12.48
N CYS A 29 -19.20 -8.61 11.73
CA CYS A 29 -20.23 -7.86 11.00
C CYS A 29 -19.96 -7.75 9.49
N GLY A 30 -18.81 -8.21 9.00
CA GLY A 30 -18.43 -8.08 7.60
C GLY A 30 -17.94 -6.68 7.19
N GLY A 31 -17.98 -5.68 8.09
CA GLY A 31 -17.45 -4.34 7.88
C GLY A 31 -15.94 -4.31 7.64
N LEU A 32 -15.39 -3.18 7.20
CA LEU A 32 -13.95 -3.07 6.94
C LEU A 32 -13.15 -2.93 8.23
N LEU A 33 -11.93 -3.44 8.19
CA LEU A 33 -10.93 -3.20 9.23
C LEU A 33 -10.07 -1.99 8.85
N GLU A 34 -9.70 -1.19 9.84
CA GLU A 34 -8.77 -0.07 9.72
C GLU A 34 -7.62 -0.22 10.73
N VAL A 35 -6.50 0.45 10.48
CA VAL A 35 -5.41 0.53 11.46
C VAL A 35 -5.69 1.67 12.44
N ARG A 36 -5.69 1.34 13.72
CA ARG A 36 -5.74 2.27 14.85
C ARG A 36 -4.44 2.22 15.61
N TYR A 37 -4.16 3.27 16.38
CA TYR A 37 -2.88 3.45 17.04
C TYR A 37 -3.10 3.77 18.51
N ASP A 38 -2.20 3.23 19.34
CA ASP A 38 -1.93 3.74 20.68
C ASP A 38 -0.55 4.39 20.61
N PHE A 39 -0.51 5.70 20.36
CA PHE A 39 0.73 6.46 20.27
C PHE A 39 1.24 6.84 21.66
N ASP A 40 2.54 6.68 21.88
CA ASP A 40 3.21 7.37 22.97
C ASP A 40 3.21 8.89 22.66
N PRO A 41 3.24 9.76 23.69
CA PRO A 41 3.43 11.19 23.48
C PRO A 41 4.67 11.48 22.63
N PHE A 42 4.51 12.29 21.59
CA PHE A 42 5.61 12.74 20.74
C PHE A 42 5.99 14.18 21.05
N ASP A 43 7.29 14.45 21.01
CA ASP A 43 7.78 15.81 20.79
C ASP A 43 7.68 16.12 19.29
N LEU A 44 6.77 17.03 18.93
CA LEU A 44 6.49 17.39 17.55
C LEU A 44 7.64 18.15 16.88
N GLU A 45 8.41 18.94 17.64
CA GLU A 45 9.55 19.69 17.11
C GLU A 45 10.70 18.74 16.82
N GLU A 46 10.96 17.81 17.72
CA GLU A 46 11.96 16.76 17.53
C GLU A 46 11.62 15.85 16.35
N LEU A 47 10.34 15.49 16.19
CA LEU A 47 9.86 14.67 15.09
C LEU A 47 10.07 15.37 13.74
N ARG A 48 9.70 16.66 13.64
CA ARG A 48 9.95 17.48 12.45
C ARG A 48 11.45 17.57 12.14
N ARG A 49 12.27 17.86 13.15
CA ARG A 49 13.73 17.94 13.00
C ARG A 49 14.30 16.64 12.45
N THR A 50 13.88 15.51 13.01
CA THR A 50 14.26 14.16 12.57
C THR A 50 13.90 13.93 11.11
N TRP A 51 12.67 14.22 10.69
CA TRP A 51 12.22 14.03 9.31
C TRP A 51 12.91 14.95 8.31
N HIS A 52 13.28 16.17 8.72
CA HIS A 52 14.09 17.07 7.92
C HIS A 52 15.52 16.57 7.75
N GLN A 53 16.15 16.10 8.82
CA GLN A 53 17.51 15.54 8.78
C GLN A 53 17.59 14.30 7.87
N ARG A 54 16.56 13.44 7.88
CA ARG A 54 16.49 12.27 6.99
C ARG A 54 16.51 12.61 5.50
N ARG A 55 16.12 13.83 5.08
CA ARG A 55 16.24 14.26 3.68
C ARG A 55 17.68 14.35 3.20
N LEU A 56 18.61 14.52 4.13
CA LEU A 56 20.05 14.62 3.88
C LEU A 56 20.77 13.29 4.13
N SER A 57 20.05 12.26 4.57
CA SER A 57 20.61 10.96 4.93
C SER A 57 20.94 10.13 3.70
N GLY A 58 22.08 9.43 3.74
CA GLY A 58 22.47 8.46 2.72
C GLY A 58 21.75 7.12 2.86
N GLU A 59 21.09 6.86 3.98
CA GLU A 59 20.47 5.57 4.32
C GLU A 59 19.34 5.21 3.36
N PRO A 60 19.29 3.98 2.80
CA PRO A 60 18.27 3.59 1.84
C PRO A 60 16.82 3.76 2.35
N ILE A 61 16.57 3.52 3.64
CA ILE A 61 15.23 3.66 4.25
C ILE A 61 14.76 5.12 4.28
N ASP A 62 15.68 6.07 4.45
CA ASP A 62 15.35 7.49 4.54
C ASP A 62 15.05 8.12 3.16
N ARG A 63 15.43 7.44 2.07
CA ARG A 63 15.09 7.84 0.69
C ARG A 63 13.63 7.57 0.34
N SER A 64 12.97 6.65 1.05
CA SER A 64 11.54 6.42 0.89
C SER A 64 10.75 7.55 1.53
N GLY A 65 9.88 8.21 0.75
CA GLY A 65 8.91 9.17 1.26
C GLY A 65 7.83 8.56 2.15
N VAL A 66 7.75 7.22 2.25
CA VAL A 66 6.92 6.53 3.25
C VAL A 66 7.73 6.28 4.53
N TRP A 67 8.85 5.56 4.43
CA TRP A 67 9.62 5.11 5.60
C TRP A 67 10.46 6.20 6.26
N ARG A 68 10.64 7.34 5.59
CA ARG A 68 11.15 8.57 6.22
C ARG A 68 10.27 9.04 7.37
N PHE A 69 8.98 8.68 7.38
CA PHE A 69 7.99 9.00 8.41
C PHE A 69 7.55 7.77 9.23
N ARG A 70 8.44 6.79 9.39
CA ARG A 70 8.17 5.50 10.05
C ARG A 70 7.56 5.58 11.46
N GLU A 71 7.72 6.69 12.17
CA GLU A 71 7.04 6.93 13.45
C GLU A 71 5.51 6.95 13.33
N LEU A 72 4.98 7.29 12.14
CA LEU A 72 3.56 7.27 11.85
C LEU A 72 3.04 5.89 11.43
N ILE A 73 3.92 4.88 11.35
CA ILE A 73 3.63 3.55 10.82
C ILE A 73 3.96 2.47 11.88
N PRO A 74 3.36 2.50 13.08
CA PRO A 74 3.80 1.67 14.22
C PRO A 74 3.25 0.23 14.18
N PHE A 75 2.94 -0.31 13.00
CA PHE A 75 2.61 -1.75 12.84
C PHE A 75 3.81 -2.59 12.40
N VAL A 76 4.95 -1.96 12.13
CA VAL A 76 6.20 -2.64 11.79
C VAL A 76 7.08 -2.69 13.03
N GLU A 77 7.52 -3.89 13.40
CA GLU A 77 8.30 -4.12 14.62
C GLU A 77 9.80 -3.88 14.37
N PRO A 78 10.58 -3.52 15.41
CA PRO A 78 12.03 -3.49 15.31
C PRO A 78 12.60 -4.83 14.81
N GLY A 79 13.32 -4.80 13.68
CA GLY A 79 13.91 -5.99 13.05
C GLY A 79 13.13 -6.52 11.84
N ASP A 80 11.90 -6.06 11.62
CA ASP A 80 11.17 -6.38 10.40
C ASP A 80 11.91 -5.85 9.16
N ARG A 81 11.95 -6.66 8.10
CA ARG A 81 12.57 -6.27 6.83
C ARG A 81 11.66 -5.31 6.08
N ILE A 82 12.07 -4.04 5.99
CA ILE A 82 11.40 -3.04 5.16
C ILE A 82 11.58 -3.33 3.67
N ILE A 83 10.46 -3.37 2.93
CA ILE A 83 10.44 -3.58 1.48
C ILE A 83 10.14 -2.27 0.79
N SER A 84 11.18 -1.58 0.33
CA SER A 84 11.07 -0.30 -0.39
C SER A 84 11.77 -0.34 -1.75
N LEU A 85 11.23 0.46 -2.68
CA LEU A 85 11.82 0.81 -3.97
C LEU A 85 12.18 2.31 -4.02
N SER A 86 12.31 2.95 -2.85
CA SER A 86 12.50 4.40 -2.71
C SER A 86 11.33 5.21 -3.28
N GLU A 87 10.11 4.70 -3.14
CA GLU A 87 8.88 5.42 -3.41
C GLU A 87 8.67 6.66 -2.54
N GLY A 88 7.78 7.54 -2.97
CA GLY A 88 7.53 8.81 -2.31
C GLY A 88 8.60 9.85 -2.61
N SER A 89 8.63 10.90 -1.80
CA SER A 89 9.45 12.09 -2.02
C SER A 89 9.26 12.68 -3.42
N THR A 90 8.03 12.57 -3.93
CA THR A 90 7.68 12.98 -5.30
C THR A 90 7.56 14.52 -5.39
N PRO A 91 7.85 15.11 -6.56
CA PRO A 91 7.91 16.56 -6.69
C PRO A 91 6.55 17.21 -6.52
N ILE A 92 6.56 18.43 -5.96
CA ILE A 92 5.44 19.37 -6.01
C ILE A 92 5.73 20.34 -7.17
N VAL A 93 4.95 20.24 -8.24
CA VAL A 93 5.16 20.98 -9.48
C VAL A 93 4.27 22.22 -9.49
N GLY A 94 4.87 23.40 -9.65
CA GLY A 94 4.13 24.65 -9.84
C GLY A 94 3.49 24.72 -11.23
N THR A 95 2.21 25.09 -11.31
CA THR A 95 1.43 25.06 -12.57
C THR A 95 0.86 26.42 -12.94
N ARG A 96 1.75 27.41 -13.11
CA ARG A 96 1.36 28.81 -13.36
C ARG A 96 0.34 28.95 -14.49
N ARG A 97 0.56 28.36 -15.67
CA ARG A 97 -0.36 28.50 -16.82
C ARG A 97 -1.75 27.90 -16.56
N ALA A 98 -1.81 26.74 -15.91
CA ALA A 98 -3.08 26.11 -15.54
C ALA A 98 -3.83 26.94 -14.49
N GLY A 99 -3.11 27.46 -13.49
CA GLY A 99 -3.67 28.38 -12.49
C GLY A 99 -4.25 29.66 -13.10
N TRP A 100 -3.58 30.26 -14.08
CA TRP A 100 -4.10 31.42 -14.83
C TRP A 100 -5.36 31.08 -15.63
N TRP A 101 -5.38 29.93 -16.30
CA TRP A 101 -6.54 29.50 -17.08
C TRP A 101 -7.76 29.21 -16.19
N ALA A 102 -7.54 28.69 -14.98
CA ALA A 102 -8.61 28.28 -14.05
C ALA A 102 -9.20 29.41 -13.18
N GLY A 103 -8.76 30.67 -13.34
CA GLY A 103 -9.25 31.79 -12.51
C GLY A 103 -8.17 32.42 -11.62
N PRO A 104 -7.02 32.82 -12.18
CA PRO A 104 -5.84 33.28 -11.44
C PRO A 104 -5.50 32.61 -10.09
N LEU A 105 -5.51 31.27 -10.06
CA LEU A 105 -5.22 30.50 -8.85
C LEU A 105 -3.73 30.17 -8.71
N HIS A 106 -3.24 30.09 -7.46
CA HIS A 106 -1.95 29.47 -7.16
C HIS A 106 -2.12 27.93 -7.10
N LEU A 107 -1.87 27.27 -8.23
CA LEU A 107 -2.03 25.82 -8.36
C LEU A 107 -0.69 25.09 -8.34
N THR A 108 -0.60 24.05 -7.51
CA THR A 108 0.51 23.09 -7.47
C THR A 108 0.00 21.66 -7.64
N ILE A 109 0.85 20.77 -8.15
CA ILE A 109 0.53 19.35 -8.35
C ILE A 109 1.55 18.50 -7.59
N LYS A 110 1.08 17.66 -6.67
CA LYS A 110 1.89 16.59 -6.08
C LYS A 110 1.98 15.41 -7.07
N HIS A 111 3.10 15.28 -7.78
CA HIS A 111 3.20 14.41 -8.95
C HIS A 111 3.51 12.95 -8.58
N GLN A 112 2.47 12.22 -8.17
CA GLN A 112 2.58 10.81 -7.77
C GLN A 112 2.91 9.83 -8.91
N GLY A 113 2.91 10.29 -10.16
CA GLY A 113 3.39 9.51 -11.31
C GLY A 113 4.90 9.32 -11.34
N ASN A 114 5.67 10.02 -10.49
CA ASN A 114 7.12 9.88 -10.40
C ASN A 114 7.57 8.79 -9.40
N ASN A 115 6.63 8.00 -8.89
CA ASN A 115 6.94 6.81 -8.10
C ASN A 115 7.51 5.68 -8.99
N PRO A 116 8.19 4.67 -8.42
CA PRO A 116 8.89 3.61 -9.16
C PRO A 116 8.05 2.89 -10.23
N THR A 117 6.77 2.63 -9.97
CA THR A 117 5.87 1.97 -10.94
C THR A 117 5.02 2.96 -11.73
N GLY A 118 5.23 4.26 -11.55
CA GLY A 118 4.45 5.31 -12.20
C GLY A 118 3.13 5.64 -11.50
N SER A 119 2.96 5.24 -10.23
CA SER A 119 1.69 5.41 -9.52
C SER A 119 1.82 5.65 -8.02
N PHE A 120 0.85 6.38 -7.45
CA PHE A 120 0.70 6.53 -6.00
C PHE A 120 0.45 5.20 -5.26
N LYS A 121 0.11 4.12 -5.99
CA LYS A 121 -0.12 2.80 -5.38
C LYS A 121 1.11 2.28 -4.66
N ASP A 122 2.30 2.71 -5.07
CA ASP A 122 3.59 2.36 -4.46
C ASP A 122 3.67 2.74 -2.99
N LEU A 123 3.12 3.91 -2.62
CA LEU A 123 3.09 4.36 -1.23
C LEU A 123 2.38 3.36 -0.33
N GLY A 124 1.26 2.80 -0.78
CA GLY A 124 0.53 1.79 -0.01
C GLY A 124 1.15 0.39 -0.13
N MET A 125 1.74 0.08 -1.27
CA MET A 125 2.26 -1.26 -1.54
C MET A 125 3.52 -1.55 -0.72
N THR A 126 4.40 -0.55 -0.53
CA THR A 126 5.56 -0.72 0.35
C THR A 126 5.17 -1.12 1.77
N ALA A 127 4.16 -0.44 2.34
CA ALA A 127 3.63 -0.70 3.68
C ALA A 127 2.98 -2.09 3.77
N CYS A 128 2.10 -2.40 2.82
CA CYS A 128 1.36 -3.66 2.77
C CYS A 128 2.27 -4.88 2.55
N ILE A 129 3.24 -4.79 1.63
CA ILE A 129 4.18 -5.88 1.36
C ILE A 129 5.20 -6.04 2.49
N THR A 130 5.61 -4.96 3.15
CA THR A 130 6.43 -5.05 4.37
C THR A 130 5.69 -5.83 5.46
N ARG A 131 4.40 -5.51 5.69
CA ARG A 131 3.59 -6.28 6.65
C ARG A 131 3.43 -7.75 6.25
N ALA A 132 3.16 -8.01 4.98
CA ALA A 132 3.07 -9.35 4.43
C ALA A 132 4.36 -10.15 4.69
N ALA A 133 5.52 -9.57 4.36
CA ALA A 133 6.83 -10.18 4.55
C ALA A 133 7.15 -10.43 6.03
N ALA A 134 6.84 -9.48 6.92
CA ALA A 134 6.99 -9.62 8.37
C ALA A 134 6.17 -10.80 8.94
N ARG A 135 5.05 -11.16 8.28
CA ARG A 135 4.24 -12.33 8.65
C ARG A 135 4.68 -13.63 7.99
N GLY A 136 5.78 -13.61 7.23
CA GLY A 136 6.31 -14.79 6.56
C GLY A 136 5.38 -15.33 5.46
N VAL A 137 4.48 -14.50 4.91
CA VAL A 137 3.67 -14.94 3.77
C VAL A 137 4.58 -15.10 2.56
N MET A 138 4.28 -16.08 1.71
CA MET A 138 5.09 -16.38 0.51
C MET A 138 4.43 -15.88 -0.78
N ARG A 139 3.14 -15.52 -0.72
CA ARG A 139 2.29 -15.23 -1.88
C ARG A 139 1.36 -14.07 -1.58
N VAL A 140 1.28 -13.15 -2.52
CA VAL A 140 0.35 -12.02 -2.49
C VAL A 140 -0.53 -12.05 -3.72
N ALA A 141 -1.75 -11.58 -3.58
CA ALA A 141 -2.70 -11.57 -4.68
C ALA A 141 -3.55 -10.30 -4.72
N CYS A 142 -3.96 -9.94 -5.93
CA CYS A 142 -5.00 -8.95 -6.12
C CYS A 142 -5.89 -9.29 -7.31
N ALA A 143 -7.14 -8.84 -7.24
CA ALA A 143 -7.99 -8.70 -8.43
C ALA A 143 -7.86 -7.26 -8.94
N SER A 144 -6.98 -7.01 -9.91
CA SER A 144 -6.78 -5.70 -10.52
C SER A 144 -5.95 -5.81 -11.81
N THR A 145 -6.21 -4.94 -12.78
CA THR A 145 -5.59 -4.98 -14.11
C THR A 145 -4.78 -3.72 -14.41
N GLY A 146 -4.41 -2.94 -13.39
CA GLY A 146 -3.71 -1.67 -13.57
C GLY A 146 -2.71 -1.39 -12.46
N ASN A 147 -2.59 -0.12 -12.06
CA ASN A 147 -1.54 0.32 -11.13
C ASN A 147 -1.41 -0.51 -9.83
N THR A 148 -2.50 -1.08 -9.31
CA THR A 148 -2.41 -1.94 -8.11
C THR A 148 -1.67 -3.24 -8.39
N SER A 149 -1.92 -3.92 -9.52
CA SER A 149 -1.23 -5.17 -9.86
C SER A 149 0.22 -4.92 -10.23
N SER A 150 0.51 -3.84 -10.98
CA SER A 150 1.88 -3.43 -11.29
C SER A 150 2.70 -3.13 -10.04
N SER A 151 2.15 -2.31 -9.14
CA SER A 151 2.79 -1.98 -7.86
C SER A 151 2.98 -3.24 -7.01
N MET A 152 1.93 -4.07 -6.86
CA MET A 152 2.06 -5.34 -6.13
C MET A 152 3.18 -6.22 -6.68
N ALA A 153 3.23 -6.39 -8.00
CA ALA A 153 4.24 -7.23 -8.64
C ALA A 153 5.65 -6.71 -8.39
N ALA A 154 5.88 -5.40 -8.52
CA ALA A 154 7.18 -4.77 -8.28
C ALA A 154 7.68 -5.00 -6.83
N TYR A 155 6.82 -4.73 -5.84
CA TYR A 155 7.19 -4.89 -4.44
C TYR A 155 7.27 -6.36 -4.01
N ALA A 156 6.42 -7.23 -4.55
CA ALA A 156 6.52 -8.67 -4.32
C ALA A 156 7.84 -9.22 -4.86
N ALA A 157 8.24 -8.83 -6.08
CA ALA A 157 9.53 -9.20 -6.65
C ALA A 157 10.70 -8.73 -5.76
N ARG A 158 10.65 -7.47 -5.28
CA ARG A 158 11.63 -6.91 -4.34
C ARG A 158 11.72 -7.68 -3.02
N ALA A 159 10.59 -8.19 -2.54
CA ALA A 159 10.49 -8.96 -1.31
C ALA A 159 10.85 -10.46 -1.49
N GLY A 160 10.88 -10.98 -2.72
CA GLY A 160 11.00 -12.41 -3.00
C GLY A 160 9.67 -13.18 -2.85
N LEU A 161 8.54 -12.48 -2.91
CA LEU A 161 7.19 -13.07 -2.83
C LEU A 161 6.65 -13.39 -4.22
N LYS A 162 5.77 -14.39 -4.32
CA LYS A 162 5.02 -14.66 -5.54
C LYS A 162 3.82 -13.72 -5.65
N ALA A 163 3.70 -13.02 -6.78
CA ALA A 163 2.57 -12.15 -7.10
C ALA A 163 1.57 -12.87 -8.00
N LEU A 164 0.29 -12.87 -7.63
CA LEU A 164 -0.79 -13.45 -8.43
C LEU A 164 -1.84 -12.37 -8.76
N VAL A 165 -2.17 -12.24 -10.04
CA VAL A 165 -3.11 -11.23 -10.55
C VAL A 165 -4.32 -11.92 -11.13
N PHE A 166 -5.46 -11.79 -10.46
CA PHE A 166 -6.72 -12.38 -10.89
C PHE A 166 -7.49 -11.42 -11.78
N VAL A 167 -7.90 -11.88 -12.96
CA VAL A 167 -8.57 -11.06 -13.97
C VAL A 167 -9.68 -11.84 -14.69
N PRO A 168 -10.72 -11.18 -15.21
CA PRO A 168 -11.74 -11.85 -16.00
C PRO A 168 -11.16 -12.41 -17.31
N TYR A 169 -11.64 -13.58 -17.72
CA TYR A 169 -11.16 -14.29 -18.89
C TYR A 169 -11.30 -13.47 -20.18
N ARG A 170 -10.19 -13.26 -20.91
CA ARG A 170 -10.15 -12.58 -22.22
C ARG A 170 -10.71 -11.16 -22.27
N GLN A 171 -10.86 -10.48 -21.14
CA GLN A 171 -11.38 -9.10 -21.11
C GLN A 171 -10.29 -8.04 -20.96
N ILE A 172 -9.06 -8.45 -20.74
CA ILE A 172 -7.95 -7.55 -20.39
C ILE A 172 -6.89 -7.56 -21.47
N SER A 173 -6.50 -6.38 -21.93
CA SER A 173 -5.43 -6.25 -22.91
C SER A 173 -4.06 -6.55 -22.28
N ALA A 174 -3.17 -7.17 -23.05
CA ALA A 174 -1.80 -7.44 -22.62
C ALA A 174 -1.07 -6.16 -22.16
N ALA A 175 -1.32 -5.02 -22.82
CA ALA A 175 -0.73 -3.73 -22.46
C ALA A 175 -1.06 -3.28 -21.02
N LYS A 176 -2.24 -3.61 -20.50
CA LYS A 176 -2.63 -3.31 -19.12
C LYS A 176 -1.89 -4.17 -18.09
N LEU A 177 -1.48 -5.37 -18.49
CA LEU A 177 -0.80 -6.33 -17.62
C LEU A 177 0.72 -6.33 -17.81
N ALA A 178 1.23 -5.68 -18.86
CA ALA A 178 2.63 -5.71 -19.26
C ALA A 178 3.58 -5.45 -18.08
N GLN A 179 3.39 -4.35 -17.36
CA GLN A 179 4.25 -4.00 -16.23
C GLN A 179 4.19 -5.03 -15.09
N ALA A 180 3.02 -5.61 -14.79
CA ALA A 180 2.89 -6.66 -13.78
C ALA A 180 3.59 -7.96 -14.23
N LEU A 181 3.47 -8.32 -15.51
CA LEU A 181 4.14 -9.47 -16.12
C LEU A 181 5.66 -9.28 -16.14
N ASP A 182 6.16 -8.09 -16.46
CA ASP A 182 7.59 -7.75 -16.47
C ASP A 182 8.22 -7.90 -15.06
N PHE A 183 7.45 -7.60 -14.01
CA PHE A 183 7.85 -7.84 -12.63
C PHE A 183 7.65 -9.31 -12.18
N GLY A 184 7.23 -10.21 -13.07
CA GLY A 184 7.12 -11.64 -12.83
C GLY A 184 5.82 -12.08 -12.14
N ALA A 185 4.75 -11.29 -12.22
CA ALA A 185 3.45 -11.71 -11.72
C ALA A 185 2.86 -12.85 -12.55
N LEU A 186 2.19 -13.78 -11.89
CA LEU A 186 1.38 -14.80 -12.53
C LEU A 186 -0.04 -14.28 -12.72
N VAL A 187 -0.48 -14.17 -13.97
CA VAL A 187 -1.86 -13.77 -14.28
C VAL A 187 -2.74 -15.01 -14.31
N VAL A 188 -3.82 -14.98 -13.52
CA VAL A 188 -4.84 -16.02 -13.47
C VAL A 188 -6.11 -15.44 -14.07
N GLU A 189 -6.43 -15.89 -15.28
CA GLU A 189 -7.67 -15.54 -15.94
C GLU A 189 -8.80 -16.46 -15.45
N VAL A 190 -9.83 -15.87 -14.84
CA VAL A 190 -10.94 -16.63 -14.27
C VAL A 190 -12.23 -15.84 -14.22
N GLY A 191 -13.34 -16.52 -14.50
CA GLY A 191 -14.68 -15.93 -14.54
C GLY A 191 -14.89 -14.96 -15.71
N ASP A 192 -16.14 -14.56 -15.88
CA ASP A 192 -16.58 -13.67 -16.96
C ASP A 192 -16.75 -12.23 -16.48
N THR A 193 -16.58 -11.94 -15.19
CA THR A 193 -16.66 -10.58 -14.66
C THR A 193 -15.62 -10.34 -13.58
N PHE A 194 -15.33 -9.07 -13.30
CA PHE A 194 -14.46 -8.68 -12.19
C PHE A 194 -14.98 -9.20 -10.84
N ASP A 195 -16.29 -9.12 -10.62
CA ASP A 195 -16.91 -9.55 -9.37
C ASP A 195 -16.79 -11.07 -9.17
N GLN A 196 -16.94 -11.85 -10.24
CA GLN A 196 -16.73 -13.30 -10.19
C GLN A 196 -15.26 -13.63 -9.88
N ALA A 197 -14.32 -12.98 -10.56
CA ALA A 197 -12.88 -13.17 -10.31
C ALA A 197 -12.51 -12.79 -8.86
N PHE A 198 -13.06 -11.68 -8.36
CA PHE A 198 -12.79 -11.20 -7.01
C PHE A 198 -13.46 -12.08 -5.94
N LYS A 199 -14.69 -12.53 -6.18
CA LYS A 199 -15.39 -13.48 -5.30
C LYS A 199 -14.59 -14.78 -5.16
N LEU A 200 -14.18 -15.37 -6.27
CA LEU A 200 -13.36 -16.58 -6.26
C LEU A 200 -12.03 -16.35 -5.54
N LEU A 201 -11.34 -15.24 -5.82
CA LEU A 201 -10.09 -14.89 -5.12
C LEU A 201 -10.30 -14.86 -3.60
N ARG A 202 -11.40 -14.27 -3.12
CA ARG A 202 -11.70 -14.22 -1.68
C ARG A 202 -11.98 -15.60 -1.09
N GLU A 203 -12.62 -16.49 -1.84
CA GLU A 203 -12.94 -17.86 -1.41
C GLU A 203 -11.68 -18.72 -1.33
N ILE A 204 -10.78 -18.65 -2.32
CA ILE A 204 -9.58 -19.51 -2.38
C ILE A 204 -8.38 -18.96 -1.59
N ALA A 205 -8.36 -17.67 -1.28
CA ALA A 205 -7.22 -17.03 -0.65
C ALA A 205 -6.78 -17.68 0.68
N PRO A 206 -7.69 -18.03 1.61
CA PRO A 206 -7.32 -18.73 2.84
C PRO A 206 -6.68 -20.09 2.58
N GLU A 207 -7.26 -20.89 1.66
CA GLU A 207 -6.78 -22.24 1.35
C GLU A 207 -5.40 -22.23 0.67
N MET A 208 -5.16 -21.24 -0.18
CA MET A 208 -3.91 -21.10 -0.94
C MET A 208 -2.82 -20.31 -0.20
N GLY A 209 -3.14 -19.78 0.98
CA GLY A 209 -2.26 -18.90 1.76
C GLY A 209 -1.94 -17.58 1.04
N LEU A 210 -2.91 -17.02 0.31
CA LEU A 210 -2.75 -15.76 -0.43
C LEU A 210 -3.03 -14.57 0.49
N TYR A 211 -2.07 -13.66 0.59
CA TYR A 211 -2.27 -12.39 1.25
C TYR A 211 -2.85 -11.36 0.27
N LEU A 212 -4.09 -10.91 0.52
CA LEU A 212 -4.81 -10.01 -0.38
C LEU A 212 -4.37 -8.55 -0.19
N VAL A 213 -3.94 -7.92 -1.28
CA VAL A 213 -3.43 -6.52 -1.29
C VAL A 213 -4.32 -5.56 -2.07
N ASN A 214 -5.60 -5.92 -2.26
CA ASN A 214 -6.60 -5.01 -2.83
C ASN A 214 -6.74 -3.72 -2.01
N SER A 215 -7.39 -2.70 -2.56
CA SER A 215 -7.50 -1.36 -1.94
C SER A 215 -8.13 -1.37 -0.54
N ILE A 216 -8.90 -2.41 -0.20
CA ILE A 216 -9.51 -2.61 1.12
C ILE A 216 -8.50 -3.06 2.19
N ASN A 217 -7.27 -3.41 1.83
CA ASN A 217 -6.26 -3.80 2.81
C ASN A 217 -5.84 -2.56 3.64
N PRO A 218 -6.01 -2.59 4.98
CA PRO A 218 -5.82 -1.41 5.82
C PRO A 218 -4.39 -0.88 5.81
N PHE A 219 -3.39 -1.74 5.66
CA PHE A 219 -1.97 -1.34 5.64
C PHE A 219 -1.59 -0.54 4.39
N ARG A 220 -2.38 -0.61 3.32
CA ARG A 220 -2.15 0.25 2.15
C ARG A 220 -2.45 1.72 2.45
N ILE A 221 -3.45 1.97 3.28
CA ILE A 221 -3.84 3.33 3.67
C ILE A 221 -2.73 3.97 4.51
N GLU A 222 -2.08 3.17 5.36
CA GLU A 222 -0.98 3.61 6.21
C GLU A 222 0.22 4.16 5.45
N GLY A 223 0.58 3.51 4.34
CA GLY A 223 1.63 4.03 3.48
C GLY A 223 1.15 5.22 2.66
N GLN A 224 -0.09 5.19 2.14
CA GLN A 224 -0.66 6.27 1.34
C GLN A 224 -0.82 7.58 2.11
N LYS A 225 -1.14 7.55 3.41
CA LYS A 225 -1.34 8.77 4.23
C LYS A 225 -0.08 9.64 4.32
N THR A 226 1.10 9.05 4.12
CA THR A 226 2.38 9.79 4.17
C THR A 226 2.49 10.88 3.11
N ILE A 227 1.71 10.79 2.02
CA ILE A 227 1.61 11.85 1.01
C ILE A 227 1.20 13.20 1.61
N VAL A 228 0.43 13.20 2.69
CA VAL A 228 -0.04 14.42 3.38
C VAL A 228 1.09 15.07 4.18
N VAL A 229 2.06 14.25 4.61
CA VAL A 229 3.20 14.69 5.43
C VAL A 229 4.38 15.15 4.56
N GLU A 230 4.53 14.57 3.36
CA GLU A 230 5.56 14.95 2.38
C GLU A 230 5.45 16.39 1.85
#